data_AF-A0A9X4HB99-F1
#
_entry.id   AF-A0A9X4HB99-F1
#
_cell.length_a   1.000
_cell.length_b   1.000
_cell.length_c   1.000
_cell.angle_alpha   90.00
_cell.angle_beta   90.00
_cell.angle_gamma   90.00
#
_symmetry.space_group_name_H-M   'P 1'
#
loop_
_entity.id
_entity.type
_entity.pdbx_description
1 polymer ?
#
loop_
_entity_poly.entity_id
_entity_poly.type
_entity_poly.pdbx_seq_one_letter_code
_entity_poly.pdbx_strand_id
1 'polypeptide(L)'
;MKKARTWLDEHAVAYDFHDYKTAGIDREHLTQWCDEHGWQTVLNRAGTTFRKLDDERKADLDQAKAIELMLAQPSMIKRPVLDLGDRTLIGFKPDIYAAALK
;
A
#
# COMPACT_ATOMS: atom_id res chain seq x y z
N MET A 1 -3.71 -7.93 -6.09
CA MET A 1 -2.50 -8.75 -6.21
C MET A 1 -2.43 -9.54 -7.51
N LYS A 2 -3.25 -10.58 -7.75
CA LYS A 2 -3.13 -11.42 -8.96
C LYS A 2 -3.09 -10.61 -10.26
N LYS A 3 -4.03 -9.69 -10.46
CA LYS A 3 -4.10 -8.82 -11.65
C LYS A 3 -2.83 -7.99 -11.89
N ALA A 4 -2.24 -7.43 -10.83
CA ALA A 4 -1.06 -6.58 -10.95
C ALA A 4 0.18 -7.39 -11.32
N ARG A 5 0.39 -8.55 -10.67
CA ARG A 5 1.49 -9.46 -11.02
C ARG A 5 1.37 -9.96 -12.45
N THR A 6 0.19 -10.46 -12.82
CA THR A 6 -0.05 -10.91 -14.20
C THR A 6 0.23 -9.82 -15.21
N TRP A 7 -0.16 -8.57 -14.95
CA TRP A 7 0.14 -7.45 -15.83
C TRP A 7 1.65 -7.21 -15.96
N LEU A 8 2.40 -7.22 -14.84
CA LEU A 8 3.86 -7.05 -14.86
C LEU A 8 4.55 -8.20 -15.61
N ASP A 9 4.11 -9.44 -15.37
CA ASP A 9 4.61 -10.64 -16.06
C ASP A 9 4.36 -10.55 -17.58
N GLU A 10 3.16 -10.14 -18.00
CA GLU A 10 2.76 -9.97 -19.41
C GLU A 10 3.57 -8.88 -20.12
N HIS A 11 4.03 -7.87 -19.39
CA HIS A 11 4.85 -6.77 -19.92
C HIS A 11 6.36 -7.00 -19.71
N ALA A 12 6.76 -8.21 -19.27
CA ALA A 12 8.14 -8.59 -18.99
C ALA A 12 8.89 -7.62 -18.04
N VAL A 13 8.15 -7.02 -17.10
CA VAL A 13 8.73 -6.14 -16.08
C VAL A 13 9.23 -7.00 -14.92
N ALA A 14 10.54 -6.97 -14.66
CA ALA A 14 11.11 -7.64 -13.49
C ALA A 14 10.67 -6.91 -12.21
N TYR A 15 10.26 -7.68 -11.19
CA TYR A 15 9.90 -7.14 -9.88
C TYR A 15 10.26 -8.11 -8.77
N ASP A 16 10.59 -7.56 -7.60
CA ASP A 16 10.70 -8.32 -6.37
C ASP A 16 9.36 -8.31 -5.61
N PHE A 17 8.97 -9.46 -5.07
CA PHE A 17 7.74 -9.57 -4.29
C PHE A 17 8.02 -9.49 -2.79
N HIS A 18 7.66 -8.35 -2.20
CA HIS A 18 7.74 -8.15 -0.75
C HIS A 18 6.42 -8.55 -0.06
N ASP A 19 6.44 -9.63 0.72
CA ASP A 19 5.27 -10.07 1.51
C ASP A 19 5.32 -9.50 2.93
N TYR A 20 4.44 -8.53 3.22
CA TYR A 20 4.33 -7.93 4.54
C TYR A 20 3.99 -8.93 5.67
N LYS A 21 3.47 -10.12 5.36
CA LYS A 21 3.18 -11.12 6.39
C LYS A 21 4.44 -11.79 6.93
N THR A 22 5.47 -11.93 6.09
CA THR A 22 6.71 -12.62 6.45
C THR A 22 7.84 -11.64 6.71
N ALA A 23 7.96 -10.61 5.88
CA ALA A 23 9.02 -9.60 5.96
C ALA A 23 8.61 -8.35 6.75
N GLY A 24 7.32 -8.16 7.04
CA GLY A 24 6.81 -6.96 7.70
C GLY A 24 6.91 -5.72 6.81
N ILE A 25 6.79 -4.54 7.42
CA ILE A 25 7.04 -3.23 6.82
C ILE A 25 7.58 -2.33 7.91
N ASP A 26 8.45 -1.39 7.56
CA ASP A 26 8.96 -0.40 8.50
C ASP A 26 8.16 0.92 8.45
N ARG A 27 8.47 1.80 9.41
CA ARG A 27 7.82 3.11 9.53
C ARG A 27 8.25 4.05 8.41
N GLU A 28 9.49 3.93 7.96
CA GLU A 28 10.10 4.85 6.99
C GLU A 28 9.36 4.77 5.66
N HIS A 29 9.18 3.55 5.12
CA HIS A 29 8.42 3.31 3.90
C HIS A 29 6.98 3.79 4.03
N LEU A 30 6.31 3.50 5.15
CA LEU A 30 4.93 3.96 5.36
C LEU A 30 4.83 5.48 5.43
N THR A 31 5.82 6.15 6.03
CA THR A 31 5.88 7.60 6.09
C THR A 31 6.04 8.18 4.69
N GLN A 32 7.01 7.66 3.92
CA GLN A 32 7.24 8.06 2.52
C GLN A 32 5.98 7.90 1.66
N TRP A 33 5.30 6.75 1.75
CA TRP A 33 4.08 6.53 0.96
C TRP A 33 2.94 7.46 1.39
N CYS A 34 2.82 7.76 2.68
CA CYS A 34 1.81 8.68 3.18
C CYS A 34 2.10 10.13 2.78
N ASP A 35 3.37 10.54 2.77
CA ASP A 35 3.79 11.87 2.30
C ASP A 35 3.54 12.05 0.80
N GLU A 36 3.74 10.98 0.01
CA GLU A 36 3.54 11.00 -1.44
C GLU A 36 2.05 10.96 -1.84
N HIS A 37 1.24 10.12 -1.19
CA HIS A 37 -0.14 9.81 -1.63
C HIS A 37 -1.24 10.26 -0.67
N GLY A 38 -0.88 10.71 0.53
CA GLY A 38 -1.78 10.87 1.65
C GLY A 38 -2.11 9.54 2.33
N TRP A 39 -2.10 9.53 3.67
CA TRP A 39 -2.40 8.33 4.46
C TRP A 39 -3.77 7.71 4.15
N GLN A 40 -4.77 8.50 3.72
CA GLN A 40 -6.10 8.00 3.34
C GLN A 40 -6.07 7.12 2.09
N THR A 41 -5.07 7.32 1.21
CA THR A 41 -4.84 6.52 0.00
C THR A 41 -4.14 5.22 0.34
N VAL A 42 -3.13 5.28 1.20
CA VAL A 42 -2.31 4.13 1.62
C VAL A 42 -3.09 3.20 2.55
N LEU A 43 -3.87 3.75 3.49
CA LEU A 43 -4.69 2.98 4.41
C LEU A 43 -5.96 2.46 3.73
N ASN A 44 -6.14 1.13 3.76
CA ASN A 44 -7.32 0.46 3.24
C ASN A 44 -8.51 0.53 4.22
N ARG A 45 -9.14 1.71 4.30
CA ARG A 45 -10.33 1.95 5.13
C ARG A 45 -11.55 1.10 4.73
N ALA A 46 -11.60 0.64 3.48
CA ALA A 46 -12.66 -0.25 3.00
C ALA A 46 -12.43 -1.72 3.37
N GLY A 47 -11.22 -2.08 3.81
CA GLY A 47 -10.83 -3.45 4.15
C GLY A 47 -11.49 -3.97 5.43
N THR A 48 -11.66 -5.28 5.52
CA THR A 48 -12.26 -5.94 6.69
C THR A 48 -11.44 -5.73 7.96
N THR A 49 -10.12 -5.69 7.86
CA THR A 49 -9.24 -5.44 9.01
C THR A 49 -9.49 -4.07 9.63
N PHE A 50 -9.58 -3.00 8.82
CA PHE A 50 -9.89 -1.66 9.32
C PHE A 50 -11.31 -1.59 9.89
N ARG A 51 -12.30 -2.21 9.21
CA ARG A 51 -13.69 -2.22 9.69
C ARG A 51 -13.86 -2.90 11.05
N LYS A 52 -13.03 -3.90 11.35
CA LYS A 52 -13.00 -4.63 12.64
C LYS A 52 -12.34 -3.86 13.78
N LEU A 53 -11.71 -2.70 13.52
CA LEU A 53 -11.18 -1.87 14.59
C LEU A 53 -12.32 -1.30 15.45
N ASP A 54 -12.04 -1.10 16.72
CA ASP A 54 -12.93 -0.37 17.63
C ASP A 54 -13.03 1.11 17.20
N ASP A 55 -14.15 1.75 17.52
CA ASP A 55 -14.42 3.12 17.08
C ASP A 55 -13.41 4.13 17.64
N GLU A 56 -12.88 3.89 18.84
CA GLU A 56 -11.80 4.68 19.43
C GLU A 56 -10.54 4.70 18.55
N ARG A 57 -10.21 3.56 17.92
CA ARG A 57 -9.06 3.45 17.01
C ARG A 57 -9.33 4.07 15.64
N LYS A 58 -10.58 4.32 15.30
CA LYS A 58 -11.01 4.99 14.06
C LYS A 58 -11.22 6.50 14.24
N ALA A 59 -11.31 6.96 15.48
CA ALA A 59 -11.56 8.36 15.81
C ALA A 59 -10.33 9.23 15.55
N ASP A 60 -10.57 10.43 15.01
CA ASP A 60 -9.57 11.48 14.78
C ASP A 60 -8.29 10.95 14.12
N LEU A 61 -8.45 10.13 13.08
CA LEU A 61 -7.31 9.57 12.34
C LEU A 61 -6.54 10.67 11.64
N ASP A 62 -5.24 10.67 11.90
CA ASP A 62 -4.23 11.44 11.19
C ASP A 62 -3.19 10.49 10.59
N GLN A 63 -2.17 11.06 9.94
CA GLN A 63 -1.10 10.30 9.33
C GLN A 63 -0.32 9.45 10.34
N ALA A 64 0.00 10.01 11.51
CA ALA A 64 0.79 9.31 12.53
C ALA A 64 0.03 8.07 13.03
N LYS A 65 -1.24 8.23 13.39
CA LYS A 65 -2.12 7.12 13.81
C LYS A 65 -2.30 6.10 12.70
N ALA A 66 -2.49 6.55 11.45
CA ALA A 66 -2.64 5.64 10.32
C ALA A 66 -1.38 4.77 10.12
N ILE A 67 -0.18 5.36 10.26
CA ILE A 67 1.08 4.63 10.21
C ILE A 67 1.16 3.61 11.34
N GLU A 68 0.81 3.95 12.59
CA GLU A 68 0.77 2.97 13.69
C GLU A 68 -0.16 1.79 13.39
N LEU A 69 -1.35 2.06 12.83
CA LEU A 69 -2.30 1.01 12.47
C LEU A 69 -1.72 0.07 11.41
N MET A 70 -1.05 0.63 10.39
CA MET A 70 -0.45 -0.14 9.31
C MET A 70 0.78 -0.92 9.76
N LEU A 71 1.60 -0.38 10.65
CA LEU A 71 2.72 -1.09 11.28
C LEU A 71 2.23 -2.26 12.11
N ALA A 72 1.22 -2.03 12.96
CA ALA A 72 0.67 -3.06 13.83
C ALA A 72 -0.05 -4.16 13.03
N GLN A 73 -0.73 -3.81 11.95
CA GLN A 73 -1.42 -4.77 11.08
C GLN A 73 -1.25 -4.40 9.59
N PRO A 74 -0.20 -4.91 8.93
CA PRO A 74 0.11 -4.61 7.52
C PRO A 74 -0.96 -5.08 6.52
N SER A 75 -1.96 -5.84 6.94
CA SER A 75 -3.16 -6.15 6.13
C SER A 75 -4.04 -4.92 5.89
N MET A 76 -3.89 -3.85 6.67
CA MET A 76 -4.57 -2.57 6.46
C MET A 76 -3.93 -1.70 5.38
N ILE A 77 -2.75 -2.05 4.87
CA ILE A 77 -2.13 -1.33 3.75
C ILE A 77 -2.86 -1.70 2.47
N LYS A 78 -3.18 -0.71 1.64
CA LYS A 78 -3.80 -0.93 0.33
C LYS A 78 -2.82 -1.62 -0.60
N ARG A 79 -3.30 -2.63 -1.34
CA ARG A 79 -2.44 -3.49 -2.17
C ARG A 79 -2.94 -3.55 -3.62
N PRO A 80 -2.05 -3.66 -4.62
CA PRO A 80 -0.59 -3.63 -4.49
C PRO A 80 -0.04 -2.25 -4.13
N VAL A 81 1.19 -2.20 -3.64
CA VAL A 81 2.07 -1.03 -3.72
C VAL A 81 3.16 -1.42 -4.71
N LEU A 82 3.36 -0.63 -5.76
CA LEU A 82 4.49 -0.80 -6.67
C LEU A 82 5.50 0.29 -6.38
N ASP A 83 6.70 -0.10 -6.01
CA ASP A 83 7.82 0.80 -5.83
C ASP A 83 8.64 0.84 -7.12
N LEU A 84 8.86 2.04 -7.66
CA LEU A 84 9.65 2.29 -8.87
C LEU A 84 11.03 2.90 -8.54
N GLY A 85 11.34 3.08 -7.25
CA GLY A 85 12.54 3.73 -6.74
C GLY A 85 12.38 5.23 -6.57
N ASP A 86 11.93 5.94 -7.61
CA ASP A 86 11.71 7.40 -7.57
C ASP A 86 10.32 7.80 -7.04
N ARG A 87 9.33 6.91 -7.22
CA ARG A 87 7.94 7.11 -6.83
C ARG A 87 7.25 5.78 -6.57
N THR A 88 6.06 5.84 -5.99
CA THR A 88 5.26 4.65 -5.73
C THR A 88 3.86 4.72 -6.34
N LEU A 89 3.28 3.57 -6.67
CA LEU A 89 1.90 3.47 -7.14
C LEU A 89 1.07 2.67 -6.13
N ILE A 90 -0.03 3.26 -5.68
CA ILE A 90 -0.95 2.63 -4.72
C ILE A 90 -2.18 2.06 -5.43
N GLY A 91 -2.35 0.74 -5.33
CA GLY A 91 -3.38 -0.01 -6.02
C GLY A 91 -3.00 -0.36 -7.46
N PHE A 92 -3.90 -1.03 -8.16
CA PHE A 92 -3.67 -1.45 -9.54
C PHE A 92 -4.67 -0.78 -10.49
N LYS A 93 -4.14 -0.03 -11.45
CA LYS A 93 -4.86 0.45 -12.63
C LYS A 93 -3.96 0.26 -13.85
N PRO A 94 -4.37 -0.50 -14.88
CA PRO A 94 -3.54 -0.78 -16.05
C PRO A 94 -2.99 0.48 -16.71
N ASP A 95 -3.82 1.50 -16.89
CA ASP A 95 -3.41 2.75 -17.56
C ASP A 95 -2.32 3.50 -16.80
N ILE A 96 -2.36 3.48 -15.47
CA ILE A 96 -1.34 4.12 -14.63
C ILE A 96 -0.03 3.33 -14.71
N TYR A 97 -0.10 1.99 -14.64
CA TYR A 97 1.08 1.14 -14.76
C TYR A 97 1.74 1.31 -16.15
N ALA A 98 0.95 1.30 -17.22
CA ALA A 98 1.42 1.51 -18.58
C ALA A 98 2.05 2.90 -18.78
N ALA A 99 1.52 3.94 -18.13
CA ALA A 99 2.11 5.27 -18.18
C ALA A 99 3.42 5.37 -17.37
N ALA A 100 3.55 4.59 -16.31
CA ALA A 100 4.67 4.68 -15.38
C ALA A 100 5.88 3.81 -15.77
N LEU A 101 5.65 2.70 -16.46
CA LEU A 101 6.64 1.69 -16.86
C LEU A 101 6.99 1.76 -18.36
N LYS A 102 6.80 2.94 -18.97
CA LYS A 102 7.15 3.22 -20.35
C LYS A 102 8.61 3.59 -20.53
#